data_AF-A0A970NI68-F1
#
_entry.id   AF-A0A970NI68-F1
#
_cell.length_a   1.000
_cell.length_b   1.000
_cell.length_c   1.000
_cell.angle_alpha   90.00
_cell.angle_beta   90.00
_cell.angle_gamma   90.00
#
_symmetry.space_group_name_H-M   'P 1'
#
loop_
_entity.id
_entity.type
_entity.pdbx_description
1 polymer ?
#
loop_
_entity_poly.entity_id
_entity_poly.type
_entity_poly.pdbx_seq_one_letter_code
_entity_poly.pdbx_strand_id
1 'polypeptide(L)' 'MAVTVWYEHDGYQIKGKAAIETSGPNFEAGVAMVKQEKPFLDPKGVVIVDINEIYITTPGPDNGKQL' A
#
# COMPACT_ATOMS: atom_id res chain seq x y z
N MET A 1 -6.15 9.10 1.18
CA MET A 1 -4.83 8.68 1.70
C MET A 1 -3.88 8.50 0.54
N ALA A 2 -2.57 8.56 0.77
CA ALA A 2 -1.57 8.28 -0.26
C ALA A 2 -0.48 7.35 0.29
N VAL A 3 0.00 6.43 -0.54
CA VAL A 3 1.18 5.62 -0.29
C VAL A 3 2.20 5.99 -1.37
N THR A 4 3.37 6.45 -0.95
CA THR A 4 4.47 6.76 -1.86
C THR A 4 5.46 5.62 -1.82
N VAL A 5 5.80 5.08 -2.98
CA VAL A 5 6.77 4.00 -3.14
C VAL A 5 7.86 4.43 -4.10
N TRP A 6 9.08 3.97 -3.82
CA TRP A 6 10.26 4.23 -4.64
C TRP A 6 11.00 2.92 -4.89
N TYR A 7 11.46 2.72 -6.11
CA TYR A 7 12.36 1.65 -6.50
C TYR A 7 13.46 2.21 -7.38
N GLU A 8 14.71 2.12 -6.92
CA GLU A 8 15.85 2.80 -7.54
C GLU A 8 15.60 4.30 -7.79
N HIS A 9 15.39 4.67 -9.06
CA HIS A 9 15.13 6.04 -9.48
C HIS A 9 13.65 6.32 -9.78
N ASP A 10 12.80 5.30 -9.77
CA ASP A 10 11.39 5.41 -10.07
C ASP A 10 10.55 5.63 -8.82
N GLY A 11 9.69 6.63 -8.86
CA GLY A 11 8.79 6.99 -7.76
C GLY A 11 7.35 7.04 -8.22
N TYR A 12 6.46 6.51 -7.38
CA TYR A 12 5.01 6.55 -7.60
C TYR A 12 4.29 6.95 -6.32
N GLN A 13 3.23 7.75 -6.48
CA GLN A 13 2.28 8.06 -5.43
C GLN A 13 0.93 7.44 -5.78
N ILE A 14 0.54 6.44 -5.00
CA ILE A 14 -0.74 5.73 -5.11
C ILE A 14 -1.72 6.41 -4.16
N LYS A 15 -2.80 6.98 -4.69
CA LYS A 15 -3.85 7.62 -3.89
C LYS A 15 -5.12 6.79 -3.90
N GLY A 16 -5.79 6.80 -2.76
CA GLY A 16 -7.00 6.01 -2.58
C GLY A 16 -7.75 6.30 -1.29
N LYS A 17 -8.94 5.72 -1.19
CA LYS A 17 -9.69 5.63 0.05
C LYS A 17 -9.14 4.46 0.86
N ALA A 18 -8.90 4.67 2.15
CA ALA A 18 -8.40 3.62 3.01
C ALA A 18 -9.42 3.22 4.06
N ALA A 19 -9.47 1.93 4.36
CA ALA A 19 -10.22 1.34 5.45
C ALA A 19 -9.29 0.48 6.30
N ILE A 20 -9.59 0.38 7.59
CA ILE A 20 -8.88 -0.52 8.51
C ILE A 20 -9.85 -1.61 8.90
N GLU A 21 -9.44 -2.85 8.69
CA GLU A 21 -10.20 -4.03 9.08
C GLU A 21 -9.41 -4.80 10.14
N THR A 22 -10.07 -5.14 11.25
CA THR A 22 -9.46 -5.87 12.37
C THR A 22 -9.98 -7.32 12.49
N SER A 23 -10.84 -7.73 11.55
CA SER A 23 -11.41 -9.07 11.45
C SER A 23 -11.90 -9.31 10.02
N GLY A 24 -12.18 -10.56 9.67
CA GLY A 24 -12.69 -10.96 8.36
C GLY A 24 -11.60 -11.42 7.37
N PRO A 25 -11.99 -11.81 6.15
CA PRO A 25 -11.11 -12.53 5.22
C PRO A 25 -9.84 -11.77 4.84
N ASN A 26 -9.94 -10.46 4.63
CA ASN A 26 -8.77 -9.62 4.32
C ASN A 26 -7.77 -9.57 5.47
N PHE A 27 -8.28 -9.46 6.71
CA PHE A 27 -7.44 -9.46 7.90
C PHE A 27 -6.75 -10.83 8.08
N GLU A 28 -7.48 -11.93 7.91
CA GLU A 28 -6.93 -13.29 8.00
C GLU A 28 -5.83 -13.54 6.96
N ALA A 29 -6.04 -13.09 5.72
CA ALA A 29 -5.02 -13.13 4.67
C ALA A 29 -3.79 -12.29 5.04
N GLY A 30 -4.00 -11.08 5.58
CA GLY A 30 -2.94 -10.22 6.11
C GLY A 30 -2.13 -10.90 7.22
N VAL A 31 -2.81 -11.57 8.15
CA VAL A 31 -2.16 -12.34 9.23
C VAL A 31 -1.32 -13.47 8.66
N ALA A 32 -1.84 -14.24 7.71
CA ALA A 32 -1.11 -15.34 7.09
C ALA A 32 0.18 -14.85 6.40
N MET A 33 0.12 -13.76 5.63
CA MET A 33 1.28 -13.14 4.98
C MET A 33 2.36 -12.71 5.99
N VAL A 34 1.96 -12.03 7.07
CA VAL A 34 2.91 -11.60 8.10
C VAL A 34 3.51 -12.80 8.84
N LYS A 35 2.70 -13.81 9.17
CA LYS A 35 3.17 -14.98 9.92
C LYS A 35 4.14 -15.86 9.12
N GLN A 36 4.05 -15.87 7.79
CA GLN A 36 5.02 -16.55 6.92
C GLN A 36 6.43 -15.96 7.08
N GLU A 37 6.54 -14.63 7.15
CA GLU A 37 7.83 -13.92 7.24
C GLU A 37 8.28 -13.67 8.69
N LYS A 38 7.31 -13.45 9.58
CA LYS A 38 7.48 -13.00 10.98
C LYS A 38 6.48 -13.72 11.89
N PRO A 39 6.67 -15.02 12.18
CA PRO A 39 5.69 -15.85 12.90
C PRO A 39 5.40 -15.38 14.34
N PHE A 40 6.32 -14.61 14.94
CA PHE A 40 6.19 -14.07 16.30
C PHE A 40 5.42 -12.75 16.38
N LEU A 41 5.05 -12.14 15.25
CA LEU A 41 4.24 -10.91 15.25
C LEU A 41 2.75 -11.23 15.23
N ASP A 42 1.97 -10.46 15.98
CA ASP A 42 0.51 -10.54 16.00
C ASP A 42 -0.06 -9.26 15.36
N PRO A 43 -0.45 -9.32 14.06
CA PRO A 43 -1.04 -8.17 13.38
C PRO A 43 -2.32 -7.70 14.07
N LYS A 44 -2.47 -6.38 14.21
CA LYS A 44 -3.62 -5.76 14.90
C LYS A 44 -4.73 -5.31 13.96
N GLY A 45 -4.47 -5.34 12.66
CA GLY A 45 -5.42 -4.97 11.62
C GLY A 45 -4.73 -5.02 10.26
N VAL A 46 -5.53 -4.90 9.20
CA VAL A 46 -5.08 -4.73 7.82
C VAL A 46 -5.60 -3.39 7.30
N VAL A 47 -4.77 -2.69 6.53
CA VAL A 47 -5.17 -1.47 5.83
C VAL A 47 -5.46 -1.83 4.39
N ILE A 48 -6.71 -1.65 3.98
CA ILE A 48 -7.14 -1.83 2.59
C ILE A 48 -7.21 -0.46 1.94
N VAL A 49 -6.62 -0.33 0.77
CA VAL A 49 -6.60 0.91 -0.01
C VAL A 49 -7.29 0.66 -1.34
N ASP A 50 -8.47 1.25 -1.50
CA ASP A 50 -9.16 1.32 -2.79
C ASP A 50 -8.51 2.43 -3.62
N ILE A 51 -7.80 2.04 -4.68
CA ILE A 51 -7.00 2.96 -5.50
C ILE A 51 -7.90 3.76 -6.44
N ASN A 52 -7.70 5.08 -6.47
CA ASN A 52 -8.41 6.00 -7.37
C ASN A 52 -7.47 6.63 -8.40
N GLU A 53 -6.25 6.96 -8.01
CA GLU A 53 -5.30 7.70 -8.84
C GLU A 53 -3.87 7.24 -8.55
N ILE A 54 -3.02 7.21 -9.57
CA ILE A 54 -1.60 6.94 -9.44
C ILE A 54 -0.85 8.07 -10.13
N TYR A 55 0.15 8.63 -9.46
CA TYR A 55 0.98 9.71 -9.99
C TYR A 55 2.45 9.29 -10.07
N ILE A 56 3.13 9.71 -11.12
CA ILE A 56 4.58 9.61 -11.22
C ILE A 56 5.22 10.66 -10.32
N THR A 57 6.11 10.23 -9.43
CA THR A 57 6.95 11.13 -8.63
C THR A 57 8.43 11.05 -9.00
N THR A 58 8.79 10.19 -9.96
CA THR A 58 10.11 10.15 -10.59
C THR A 58 10.57 11.54 -11.02
N PRO A 59 11.79 11.99 -10.66
CA PRO A 59 12.32 13.25 -11.16
C PRO A 59 12.46 13.22 -12.69
N GLY A 60 11.85 14.18 -13.36
CA GLY A 60 11.88 14.26 -14.82
C GLY A 60 10.65 14.97 -15.40
N PRO A 61 10.54 15.01 -16.74
CA PRO A 61 9.45 15.70 -17.44
C PRO A 61 8.05 15.18 -17.09
N ASP A 62 7.95 13.89 -16.73
CA ASP A 62 6.68 13.24 -16.38
C ASP A 62 6.32 13.35 -14.88
N ASN A 63 7.12 14.07 -14.07
CA ASN A 63 6.80 14.26 -12.66
C ASN A 63 5.43 14.94 -12.49
N GLY A 64 4.57 14.36 -11.64
CA GLY A 64 3.21 14.83 -11.39
C GLY A 64 2.18 14.33 -12.40
N LYS A 65 2.59 13.60 -13.43
CA LYS A 65 1.67 12.99 -14.39
C LYS A 65 0.87 11.86 -13.74
N GLN A 66 -0.43 11.85 -13.98
CA GLN A 66 -1.31 10.76 -13.59
C GLN A 66 -1.21 9.61 -14.61
N LEU A 67 -1.15 8.38 -14.12
CA LEU A 67 -1.23 7.14 -14.90
C LEU A 67 -2.68 6.68 -15.09
#